data_AF-F7XZU8-F1
#
_entry.id   AF-F7XZU8-F1
#
_cell.length_a   1.000
_cell.length_b   1.000
_cell.length_c   1.000
_cell.angle_alpha   90.00
_cell.angle_beta   90.00
_cell.angle_gamma   90.00
#
_symmetry.space_group_name_H-M   'P 1'
#
loop_
_entity.id
_entity.type
_entity.pdbx_description
1 polymer ?
#
loop_
_entity_poly.entity_id
_entity_poly.type
_entity_poly.pdbx_seq_one_letter_code
_entity_poly.pdbx_strand_id
1 'polypeptide(L)' 'MIHYMPRDKTCGEDAMEALRAIASGPMDPALRIERDAASIASAMRMIHGGAWRFEIDHQHQIVLIRPC' A
#
# COMPACT_ATOMS: atom_id res chain seq x y z
N MET A 1 40.61 -2.70 -18.15
CA MET A 1 40.44 -2.96 -16.71
C MET A 1 39.25 -2.11 -16.25
N ILE A 2 38.15 -2.72 -15.79
CA ILE A 2 36.99 -1.95 -15.33
C ILE A 2 37.25 -1.51 -13.90
N HIS A 3 37.28 -0.20 -13.64
CA HIS A 3 37.33 0.33 -12.29
C HIS A 3 35.97 0.13 -11.62
N TYR A 4 35.88 -0.84 -10.70
CA TYR A 4 34.75 -0.96 -9.80
C TYR A 4 34.85 0.16 -8.75
N MET A 5 33.95 1.13 -8.80
CA MET A 5 33.74 2.04 -7.68
C MET A 5 32.78 1.38 -6.68
N PRO A 6 33.13 1.28 -5.39
CA PRO A 6 32.24 0.72 -4.39
C PRO A 6 31.02 1.63 -4.26
N ARG A 7 29.83 1.03 -4.33
CA ARG A 7 28.56 1.73 -4.13
C ARG A 7 28.44 2.09 -2.64
N ASP A 8 28.55 3.38 -2.31
CA ASP A 8 28.34 3.88 -0.95
C ASP A 8 26.97 3.46 -0.43
N LYS A 9 26.98 2.70 0.68
CA LYS A 9 25.77 2.09 1.25
C LYS A 9 24.79 3.13 1.80
N THR A 10 25.32 4.24 2.30
CA THR A 10 24.59 5.35 2.93
C THR A 10 23.53 5.93 2.01
N CYS A 11 23.85 6.21 0.74
CA CYS A 11 22.92 6.76 -0.25
C CYS A 11 21.66 5.89 -0.46
N GLY A 12 21.77 4.56 -0.31
CA GLY A 12 20.62 3.65 -0.38
C GLY A 12 19.77 3.65 0.90
N GLU A 13 20.41 3.80 2.06
CA GLU A 13 19.75 3.86 3.37
C GLU A 13 19.03 5.21 3.56
N ASP A 14 19.67 6.33 3.19
CA ASP A 14 19.07 7.67 3.20
C ASP A 14 17.82 7.76 2.29
N ALA A 15 17.90 7.16 1.10
CA ALA A 15 16.76 7.10 0.17
C ALA A 15 15.60 6.23 0.70
N MET A 16 15.92 5.10 1.34
CA MET A 16 14.94 4.24 2.03
C MET A 16 14.28 4.96 3.20
N GLU A 17 15.04 5.75 3.97
CA GLU A 17 14.52 6.49 5.12
C GLU A 17 13.64 7.67 4.68
N ALA A 18 14.01 8.37 3.60
CA ALA A 18 13.13 9.37 2.97
C ALA A 18 11.82 8.75 2.46
N LEU A 19 11.87 7.56 1.84
CA LEU A 19 10.68 6.82 1.42
C LEU A 19 9.80 6.40 2.61
N ARG A 20 10.40 5.96 3.73
CA ARG A 20 9.68 5.65 4.97
C ARG A 20 9.03 6.89 5.57
N ALA A 21 9.74 8.02 5.62
CA ALA A 21 9.20 9.28 6.12
C ALA A 21 7.96 9.71 5.32
N ILE A 22 8.01 9.61 3.98
CA ILE A 22 6.85 9.85 3.10
C ILE A 22 5.71 8.87 3.40
N ALA A 23 6.00 7.56 3.56
CA ALA A 23 5.00 6.54 3.85
C ALA A 23 4.38 6.62 5.27
N SER A 24 5.10 7.22 6.22
CA SER A 24 4.67 7.46 7.61
C SER A 24 3.97 8.81 7.84
N GLY A 25 4.00 9.70 6.83
CA GLY A 25 3.34 10.99 6.89
C GLY A 25 1.81 10.87 7.04
N PRO A 26 1.13 11.95 7.45
CA PRO A 26 -0.34 11.96 7.55
C PRO A 26 -0.97 11.74 6.17
N MET A 27 -1.47 10.53 5.95
CA MET A 27 -2.23 10.16 4.76
C MET A 27 -3.64 10.76 4.82
N ASP A 28 -4.14 11.22 3.67
CA ASP A 28 -5.53 11.65 3.53
C ASP A 28 -6.50 10.53 4.01
N PRO A 29 -7.55 10.85 4.79
CA PRO A 29 -8.45 9.84 5.33
C PRO A 29 -9.18 9.00 4.27
N ALA A 30 -9.53 9.56 3.10
CA ALA A 30 -10.19 8.81 2.05
C ALA A 30 -9.22 7.84 1.37
N LEU A 31 -8.00 8.31 1.02
CA LEU A 31 -6.94 7.45 0.49
C LEU A 31 -6.58 6.31 1.46
N ARG A 32 -6.61 6.57 2.78
CA ARG A 32 -6.40 5.51 3.78
C ARG A 32 -7.52 4.47 3.77
N ILE A 33 -8.78 4.89 3.67
CA ILE A 33 -9.93 3.97 3.60
C ILE A 33 -9.85 3.12 2.32
N GLU A 34 -9.53 3.72 1.16
CA GLU A 34 -9.34 2.99 -0.10
C GLU A 34 -8.22 1.95 0.00
N ARG A 35 -7.06 2.34 0.52
CA ARG A 35 -5.91 1.45 0.74
C ARG A 35 -6.26 0.28 1.65
N ASP A 36 -6.94 0.56 2.76
CA ASP A 36 -7.28 -0.44 3.76
C ASP A 36 -8.37 -1.39 3.23
N ALA A 37 -9.36 -0.88 2.49
CA ALA A 37 -10.36 -1.70 1.79
C ALA A 37 -9.75 -2.61 0.72
N ALA A 38 -8.80 -2.10 -0.08
CA ALA A 38 -8.04 -2.89 -1.05
C ALA A 38 -7.20 -4.00 -0.37
N SER A 39 -6.61 -3.69 0.78
CA SER A 39 -5.86 -4.66 1.61
C SER A 39 -6.78 -5.79 2.09
N ILE A 40 -7.98 -5.46 2.60
CA ILE A 40 -8.97 -6.46 3.03
C ILE A 40 -9.44 -7.31 1.84
N ALA A 41 -9.74 -6.72 0.68
CA ALA A 41 -10.12 -7.47 -0.52
C ALA A 41 -9.02 -8.46 -0.96
N SER A 42 -7.74 -8.06 -0.88
CA SER A 42 -6.61 -8.96 -1.14
C SER A 42 -6.52 -10.09 -0.11
N ALA A 43 -6.76 -9.80 1.18
CA ALA A 43 -6.82 -10.81 2.24
C ALA A 43 -7.96 -11.81 2.03
N MET A 44 -9.16 -11.35 1.66
CA MET A 44 -10.30 -12.22 1.35
C MET A 44 -9.99 -13.16 0.18
N ARG A 45 -9.33 -12.66 -0.88
CA ARG A 45 -8.81 -13.50 -1.97
C ARG A 45 -7.79 -14.55 -1.49
N MET A 46 -6.87 -14.19 -0.59
CA MET A 46 -5.87 -15.14 -0.09
C MET A 46 -6.50 -16.25 0.78
N ILE A 47 -7.54 -15.94 1.55
CA ILE A 47 -8.21 -16.88 2.46
C ILE A 47 -9.23 -17.76 1.72
N HIS A 48 -10.02 -17.17 0.83
CA HIS A 48 -11.18 -17.83 0.21
C HIS A 48 -10.99 -18.15 -1.29
N GLY A 49 -9.91 -17.71 -1.91
CA GLY A 49 -9.69 -17.80 -3.35
C GLY A 49 -10.60 -16.86 -4.15
N GLY A 50 -10.63 -17.06 -5.47
CA GLY A 50 -11.45 -16.29 -6.41
C GLY A 50 -11.00 -14.84 -6.60
N ALA A 51 -11.91 -14.00 -7.08
CA ALA A 51 -11.73 -12.56 -7.19
C ALA A 51 -12.65 -11.84 -6.21
N TRP A 52 -12.13 -10.78 -5.58
CA TRP A 52 -12.83 -9.97 -4.59
C TRP A 52 -12.65 -8.49 -4.93
N ARG A 53 -13.70 -7.70 -4.72
CA ARG A 53 -13.70 -6.25 -4.91
C ARG A 53 -14.22 -5.53 -3.66
N PHE A 54 -13.86 -4.26 -3.57
CA PHE A 54 -14.37 -3.33 -2.56
C PHE A 54 -15.20 -2.23 -3.22
N GLU A 55 -16.21 -1.76 -2.50
CA GLU A 55 -17.07 -0.63 -2.87
C GLU A 55 -17.21 0.27 -1.64
N ILE A 56 -17.10 1.60 -1.84
CA ILE A 56 -17.18 2.60 -0.76
C ILE A 56 -18.37 3.51 -1.07
N ASP A 57 -19.35 3.51 -0.18
CA ASP A 57 -20.50 4.41 -0.23
C ASP A 57 -20.31 5.52 0.80
N HIS A 58 -19.95 6.71 0.33
CA HIS A 58 -19.77 7.89 1.17
C HIS A 58 -21.09 8.54 1.61
N GLN A 59 -22.22 8.23 0.97
CA GLN A 59 -23.54 8.74 1.37
C GLN A 59 -24.08 7.97 2.57
N HIS A 60 -23.94 6.64 2.55
CA HIS A 60 -24.39 5.74 3.61
C HIS A 60 -23.28 5.37 4.61
N GLN A 61 -22.04 5.81 4.38
CA GLN A 61 -20.86 5.59 5.23
C GLN A 61 -20.49 4.09 5.38
N ILE A 62 -20.60 3.34 4.28
CA ILE A 62 -20.39 1.88 4.25
C ILE A 62 -19.18 1.55 3.37
N VAL A 63 -18.35 0.61 3.83
CA VAL A 63 -17.36 -0.10 3.01
C VAL A 63 -17.83 -1.54 2.85
N LEU A 64 -18.00 -1.99 1.61
CA LEU A 64 -18.46 -3.34 1.28
C LEU A 64 -17.33 -4.11 0.58
N ILE A 65 -16.96 -5.27 1.15
CA ILE A 65 -16.01 -6.21 0.55
C ILE A 65 -16.77 -7.46 0.12
N ARG A 66 -16.62 -7.90 -1.13
CA ARG A 66 -17.42 -9.02 -1.67
C ARG A 66 -16.75 -9.74 -2.84
N PRO A 67 -17.17 -10.99 -3.16
CA PRO A 67 -16.76 -11.66 -4.38
C PRO A 67 -17.18 -10.87 -5.64
N CYS A 68 -16.42 -11.06 -6.72
CA CYS A 68 -16.70 -10.48 -8.03
C CYS A 68 -17.86 -11.20 -8.76
#